data_AF-A0A2Z7A1A5-F1
#
_entry.id   AF-A0A2Z7A1A5-F1
#
_cell.length_a   1.000
_cell.length_b   1.000
_cell.length_c   1.000
_cell.angle_alpha   90.00
_cell.angle_beta   90.00
_cell.angle_gamma   90.00
#
_symmetry.space_group_name_H-M   'P 1'
#
loop_
_entity.id
_entity.type
_entity.pdbx_description
1 polymer ?
#
loop_
_entity_poly.entity_id
_entity_poly.type
_entity_poly.pdbx_seq_one_letter_code
_entity_poly.pdbx_strand_id
1 'polypeptide(L)'
;MLYLVDRYGDQGDIYGGDYAPVEGAEPNPKGFGLTFIDHLTHNLYYGNMAKWSAYYEKLFNFREIRYFDIKGAKTGLVSKAMTAPDGIVRIPLNESTDPKSQINEYLDAYKGEGIQHIACFTDNIYDTVEAMRAQGVEFLDTPDTYFEVVDLRIPDHGEDVPRLAKNKILIDADLETKKRLLLQIFTQNCIGPIFFEIIQRKGNEGFGEGNFQALFESIERDQMKRGVL
;
A
#
# COMPACT_ATOMS: atom_id res chain seq x y z
N MET A 1 -6.93 -18.54 3.64
CA MET A 1 -6.03 -19.71 3.45
C MET A 1 -4.65 -19.15 3.16
N LEU A 2 -3.63 -19.58 3.91
CA LEU A 2 -2.25 -19.15 3.74
C LEU A 2 -1.45 -20.35 3.25
N TYR A 3 -0.79 -20.21 2.09
CA TYR A 3 -0.01 -21.28 1.48
C TYR A 3 1.45 -21.17 1.92
N LEU A 4 2.08 -22.32 2.20
CA LEU A 4 3.52 -22.43 2.39
C LEU A 4 4.07 -23.17 1.17
N VAL A 5 4.77 -22.43 0.31
CA VAL A 5 5.34 -22.95 -0.94
C VAL A 5 6.85 -23.03 -0.78
N ASP A 6 7.40 -24.23 -0.94
CA ASP A 6 8.84 -24.51 -0.78
C ASP A 6 9.58 -24.68 -2.11
N ARG A 7 8.86 -24.77 -3.24
CA ARG A 7 9.42 -24.86 -4.59
C ARG A 7 9.37 -23.52 -5.31
N TYR A 8 10.50 -22.83 -5.38
CA TYR A 8 10.68 -21.58 -6.13
C TYR A 8 12.17 -21.38 -6.50
N GLY A 9 12.45 -20.50 -7.47
CA GLY A 9 13.82 -20.15 -7.89
C GLY A 9 14.58 -21.34 -8.48
N ASP A 10 15.77 -21.61 -7.97
CA ASP A 10 16.63 -22.70 -8.46
C ASP A 10 16.02 -24.10 -8.25
N GLN A 11 15.02 -24.23 -7.36
CA GLN A 11 14.30 -25.48 -7.13
C GLN A 11 13.17 -25.73 -8.16
N GLY A 12 13.05 -24.85 -9.16
CA GLY A 12 11.95 -24.81 -10.11
C GLY A 12 10.80 -23.97 -9.62
N ASP A 13 9.66 -24.05 -10.30
CA ASP A 13 8.43 -23.34 -9.92
C ASP A 13 7.26 -24.31 -9.72
N ILE A 14 6.20 -23.81 -9.10
CA ILE A 14 4.94 -24.56 -8.93
C ILE A 14 4.06 -24.53 -10.18
N TYR A 15 4.32 -23.62 -11.12
CA TYR A 15 3.45 -23.40 -12.27
C TYR A 15 3.61 -24.48 -13.32
N GLY A 16 4.83 -24.90 -13.65
CA GLY A 16 5.09 -25.89 -14.69
C GLY A 16 4.60 -27.31 -14.35
N GLY A 17 4.36 -27.60 -13.06
CA GLY A 17 3.76 -28.86 -12.63
C GLY A 17 2.23 -28.87 -12.71
N ASP A 18 1.61 -27.72 -12.46
CA ASP A 18 0.16 -27.63 -12.23
C ASP A 18 -0.59 -26.92 -13.38
N TYR A 19 0.12 -26.22 -14.26
CA TYR A 19 -0.44 -25.39 -15.33
C TYR A 19 0.21 -25.66 -16.69
N ALA A 20 -0.58 -25.55 -17.75
CA ALA A 20 -0.07 -25.52 -19.11
C ALA A 20 0.20 -24.06 -19.55
N PRO A 21 1.35 -23.75 -20.17
CA PRO A 21 1.61 -22.41 -20.69
C PRO A 21 0.62 -22.06 -21.82
N VAL A 22 0.26 -20.79 -21.90
CA VAL A 22 -0.57 -20.27 -22.99
C VAL A 22 0.28 -20.16 -24.26
N GLU A 23 -0.14 -20.83 -25.33
CA GLU A 23 0.60 -20.85 -26.59
C GLU A 23 0.79 -19.43 -27.16
N GLY A 24 2.04 -19.08 -27.49
CA GLY A 24 2.41 -17.78 -28.04
C GLY A 24 2.47 -16.62 -27.04
N ALA A 25 2.17 -16.84 -25.77
CA ALA A 25 2.32 -15.83 -24.72
C ALA A 25 3.77 -15.72 -24.25
N GLU A 26 4.21 -14.49 -23.97
CA GLU A 26 5.49 -14.24 -23.28
C GLU A 26 5.36 -14.72 -21.82
N PRO A 27 6.18 -15.67 -21.32
CA PRO A 27 6.03 -16.21 -19.97
C PRO A 27 6.33 -15.21 -18.85
N ASN A 28 7.21 -14.24 -19.10
CA ASN A 28 7.62 -13.24 -18.10
C ASN A 28 7.38 -11.83 -18.65
N PRO A 29 6.12 -11.42 -18.86
CA PRO A 29 5.83 -10.13 -19.45
C PRO A 29 6.24 -9.01 -18.50
N LYS A 30 6.96 -8.01 -19.02
CA LYS A 30 7.38 -6.84 -18.21
C LYS A 30 6.20 -6.00 -17.71
N GLY A 31 5.07 -6.03 -18.42
CA GLY A 31 3.89 -5.23 -18.09
C GLY A 31 4.23 -3.75 -17.92
N PHE A 32 3.71 -3.14 -16.85
CA PHE A 32 4.00 -1.74 -16.47
C PHE A 32 5.28 -1.56 -15.63
N GLY A 33 6.14 -2.59 -15.55
CA GLY A 33 7.37 -2.55 -14.75
C GLY A 33 7.19 -2.84 -13.26
N LEU A 34 6.07 -3.47 -12.89
CA LEU A 34 5.87 -4.00 -11.53
C LEU A 34 6.68 -5.29 -11.37
N THR A 35 7.31 -5.48 -10.21
CA THR A 35 8.27 -6.58 -10.02
C THR A 35 7.86 -7.56 -8.93
N PHE A 36 7.54 -7.09 -7.71
CA PHE A 36 7.14 -7.94 -6.60
C PHE A 36 6.10 -7.25 -5.70
N ILE A 37 5.47 -8.03 -4.82
CA ILE A 37 4.56 -7.53 -3.78
C ILE A 37 5.41 -6.99 -2.63
N ASP A 38 5.36 -5.69 -2.38
CA ASP A 38 6.12 -5.03 -1.31
C ASP A 38 5.51 -5.28 0.08
N HIS A 39 4.18 -5.14 0.15
CA HIS A 39 3.39 -5.40 1.36
C HIS A 39 1.91 -5.55 1.00
N LEU A 40 1.11 -5.97 1.97
CA LEU A 40 -0.35 -5.97 1.89
C LEU A 40 -0.95 -5.68 3.26
N THR A 41 -2.15 -5.12 3.31
CA THR A 41 -2.79 -4.71 4.57
C THR A 41 -3.92 -5.62 4.96
N HIS A 42 -4.26 -5.67 6.25
CA HIS A 42 -5.50 -6.27 6.74
C HIS A 42 -6.38 -5.23 7.42
N ASN A 43 -7.62 -5.11 6.98
CA ASN A 43 -8.65 -4.39 7.72
C ASN A 43 -9.41 -5.37 8.60
N LEU A 44 -9.48 -5.03 9.89
CA LEU A 44 -9.94 -5.91 10.96
C LEU A 44 -11.12 -5.29 11.69
N TYR A 45 -11.99 -6.13 12.25
CA TYR A 45 -12.98 -5.68 13.21
C TYR A 45 -12.28 -5.12 14.45
N TYR A 46 -12.86 -4.07 15.04
CA TYR A 46 -12.32 -3.47 16.25
C TYR A 46 -12.11 -4.51 17.37
N GLY A 47 -10.90 -4.53 17.92
CA GLY A 47 -10.47 -5.46 18.97
C GLY A 47 -9.79 -6.73 18.42
N ASN A 48 -9.83 -6.98 17.10
CA ASN A 48 -9.17 -8.14 16.50
C ASN A 48 -7.72 -7.88 16.12
N MET A 49 -7.20 -6.64 16.23
CA MET A 49 -5.78 -6.36 15.99
C MET A 49 -4.87 -7.25 16.85
N ALA A 50 -5.15 -7.40 18.15
CA ALA A 50 -4.36 -8.24 19.04
C ALA A 50 -4.44 -9.73 18.66
N LYS A 51 -5.60 -10.20 18.21
CA LYS A 51 -5.80 -11.57 17.74
C LYS A 51 -4.92 -11.86 16.52
N TRP A 52 -4.92 -10.97 15.52
CA TRP A 52 -4.15 -11.16 14.30
C TRP A 52 -2.66 -10.91 14.48
N SER A 53 -2.26 -9.94 15.30
CA SER A 53 -0.84 -9.75 15.62
C SER A 53 -0.28 -11.00 16.32
N ALA A 54 -1.00 -11.54 17.31
CA ALA A 54 -0.59 -12.75 18.00
C ALA A 54 -0.52 -13.98 17.08
N TYR A 55 -1.41 -14.08 16.07
CA TYR A 55 -1.35 -15.14 15.06
C TYR A 55 -0.03 -15.11 14.29
N TYR A 56 0.37 -13.94 13.77
CA TYR A 56 1.62 -13.78 13.02
C TYR A 56 2.87 -13.89 13.90
N GLU A 57 2.84 -13.32 15.10
CA GLU A 57 3.93 -13.42 16.08
C GLU A 57 4.18 -14.89 16.46
N LYS A 58 3.11 -15.64 16.79
CA LYS A 58 3.24 -17.02 17.29
C LYS A 58 3.66 -18.01 16.20
N LEU A 59 3.09 -17.89 15.00
CA LEU A 59 3.29 -18.89 13.95
C LEU A 59 4.49 -18.59 13.05
N PHE A 60 4.78 -17.31 12.81
CA PHE A 60 5.77 -16.87 11.83
C PHE A 60 6.84 -15.95 12.43
N ASN A 61 6.82 -15.72 13.75
CA ASN A 61 7.78 -14.86 14.44
C ASN A 61 7.84 -13.43 13.89
N PHE A 62 6.69 -12.92 13.44
CA PHE A 62 6.58 -11.52 13.04
C PHE A 62 6.82 -10.62 14.25
N ARG A 63 7.27 -9.40 13.98
CA ARG A 63 7.45 -8.36 15.00
C ARG A 63 6.67 -7.12 14.63
N GLU A 64 6.10 -6.49 15.64
CA GLU A 64 5.64 -5.12 15.53
C GLU A 64 6.87 -4.21 15.38
N ILE A 65 6.94 -3.46 14.29
CA ILE A 65 8.02 -2.50 14.07
C ILE A 65 7.57 -1.05 14.24
N ARG A 66 6.26 -0.80 14.15
CA ARG A 66 5.68 0.54 14.29
C ARG A 66 4.19 0.46 14.62
N TYR A 67 3.75 1.40 15.44
CA TYR A 67 2.34 1.69 15.72
C TYR A 67 1.99 3.06 15.18
N PHE A 68 0.79 3.21 14.64
CA PHE A 68 0.25 4.47 14.13
C PHE A 68 -1.14 4.74 14.73
N ASP A 69 -1.38 5.98 15.13
CA ASP A 69 -2.70 6.52 15.50
C ASP A 69 -2.99 7.69 14.54
N ILE A 70 -3.80 7.41 13.52
CA ILE A 70 -4.04 8.31 12.39
C ILE A 70 -5.40 8.97 12.58
N LYS A 71 -5.41 10.29 12.47
CA LYS A 71 -6.62 11.12 12.61
C LYS A 71 -6.75 12.00 11.38
N GLY A 72 -7.84 11.82 10.64
CA GLY A 72 -8.24 12.77 9.61
C GLY A 72 -9.11 13.88 10.18
N ALA A 73 -9.86 14.53 9.28
CA ALA A 73 -10.70 15.66 9.65
C ALA A 73 -11.96 15.23 10.41
N LYS A 74 -12.51 14.05 10.10
CA LYS A 74 -13.75 13.55 10.71
C LYS A 74 -13.58 12.19 11.39
N THR A 75 -12.69 11.35 10.88
CA THR A 75 -12.54 9.95 11.31
C THR A 75 -11.09 9.63 11.66
N GLY A 76 -10.84 8.44 12.20
CA GLY A 76 -9.48 7.96 12.48
C GLY A 76 -9.36 6.44 12.36
N LEU A 77 -8.12 5.95 12.45
CA LEU A 77 -7.80 4.53 12.56
C LEU A 77 -6.54 4.35 13.39
N VAL A 78 -6.35 3.12 13.88
CA VAL A 78 -5.07 2.68 14.45
C VAL A 78 -4.50 1.58 13.57
N SER A 79 -3.17 1.58 13.43
CA SER A 79 -2.46 0.60 12.60
C SER A 79 -1.24 0.03 13.31
N LYS A 80 -1.06 -1.29 13.19
CA LYS A 80 0.11 -2.02 13.69
C LYS A 80 0.86 -2.62 12.52
N ALA A 81 2.05 -2.09 12.23
CA ALA A 81 2.91 -2.58 11.17
C ALA A 81 3.68 -3.82 11.64
N MET A 82 3.29 -4.99 11.11
CA MET A 82 3.93 -6.27 11.41
C MET A 82 4.92 -6.63 10.30
N THR A 83 6.13 -7.06 10.67
CA THR A 83 7.17 -7.49 9.72
C THR A 83 7.67 -8.89 10.05
N ALA A 84 7.78 -9.72 9.02
CA ALA A 84 8.36 -11.04 9.10
C ALA A 84 9.86 -11.00 9.42
N PRO A 85 10.43 -12.07 9.99
CA PRO A 85 11.87 -12.15 10.28
C PRO A 85 12.75 -12.14 9.02
N ASP A 86 12.19 -12.42 7.83
CA ASP A 86 12.89 -12.31 6.56
C ASP A 86 13.07 -10.85 6.07
N GLY A 87 12.39 -9.89 6.70
CA GLY A 87 12.43 -8.48 6.31
C GLY A 87 11.73 -8.15 5.00
N ILE A 88 11.06 -9.13 4.39
CA ILE A 88 10.36 -8.99 3.10
C ILE A 88 8.86 -8.86 3.35
N VAL A 89 8.26 -9.81 4.07
CA VAL A 89 6.80 -9.82 4.26
C VAL A 89 6.40 -8.79 5.32
N ARG A 90 5.56 -7.85 4.90
CA ARG A 90 5.07 -6.72 5.71
C ARG A 90 3.54 -6.71 5.67
N ILE A 91 2.92 -6.65 6.85
CA ILE A 91 1.46 -6.67 7.00
C ILE A 91 1.01 -5.62 8.02
N PRO A 92 0.62 -4.41 7.58
CA PRO A 92 -0.09 -3.48 8.44
C PRO A 92 -1.49 -4.02 8.80
N LEU A 93 -1.79 -4.06 10.09
CA LEU A 93 -3.09 -4.44 10.63
C LEU A 93 -3.83 -3.18 11.05
N ASN A 94 -5.00 -2.93 10.46
CA ASN A 94 -5.77 -1.70 10.67
C ASN A 94 -7.11 -2.02 11.35
N GLU A 95 -7.49 -1.22 12.35
CA GLU A 95 -8.84 -1.26 12.92
C GLU A 95 -9.30 0.17 13.28
N SER A 96 -10.61 0.35 13.46
CA SER A 96 -11.16 1.63 13.93
C SER A 96 -12.41 1.43 14.77
N THR A 97 -12.58 2.26 15.80
CA THR A 97 -13.81 2.35 16.61
C THR A 97 -14.90 3.18 15.95
N ASP A 98 -14.56 4.02 14.97
CA ASP A 98 -15.49 4.95 14.34
C ASP A 98 -16.27 4.24 13.22
N PRO A 99 -17.60 4.06 13.34
CA PRO A 99 -18.40 3.38 12.32
C PRO A 99 -18.31 4.01 10.93
N LYS A 100 -17.98 5.30 10.83
CA LYS A 100 -17.82 6.00 9.55
C LYS A 100 -16.40 5.96 8.99
N SER A 101 -15.44 5.42 9.76
CA SER A 101 -14.07 5.23 9.28
C SER A 101 -14.06 4.38 8.02
N GLN A 102 -13.16 4.71 7.09
CA GLN A 102 -12.87 3.92 5.89
C GLN A 102 -12.60 2.43 6.19
N ILE A 103 -12.11 2.10 7.39
CA ILE A 103 -11.93 0.71 7.82
C ILE A 103 -13.27 0.00 7.96
N ASN A 104 -14.25 0.64 8.60
CA ASN A 104 -15.57 0.05 8.81
C ASN A 104 -16.39 0.04 7.51
N GLU A 105 -16.25 1.06 6.65
CA GLU A 105 -16.82 1.00 5.29
C GLU A 105 -16.28 -0.20 4.49
N TYR A 106 -14.97 -0.46 4.57
CA TYR A 106 -14.37 -1.63 3.95
C TYR A 106 -15.00 -2.93 4.48
N LEU A 107 -15.12 -3.09 5.80
CA LEU A 107 -15.67 -4.31 6.41
C LEU A 107 -17.12 -4.53 5.98
N ASP A 108 -17.92 -3.46 5.91
CA ASP A 108 -19.31 -3.49 5.46
C ASP A 108 -19.43 -3.85 3.98
N ALA A 109 -18.55 -3.32 3.11
CA ALA A 109 -18.55 -3.63 1.69
C ALA A 109 -18.02 -5.05 1.41
N TYR A 110 -16.94 -5.45 2.08
CA TYR A 110 -16.26 -6.74 1.92
C TYR A 110 -16.99 -7.90 2.62
N LYS A 111 -17.88 -7.58 3.58
CA LYS A 111 -18.60 -8.54 4.43
C LYS A 111 -17.69 -9.36 5.35
N GLY A 112 -16.64 -8.72 5.86
CA GLY A 112 -15.69 -9.36 6.76
C GLY A 112 -14.33 -8.67 6.80
N GLU A 113 -13.43 -9.24 7.58
CA GLU A 113 -12.02 -8.88 7.59
C GLU A 113 -11.34 -9.37 6.30
N GLY A 114 -10.33 -8.65 5.85
CA GLY A 114 -9.59 -9.07 4.66
C GLY A 114 -8.51 -8.09 4.23
N ILE A 115 -7.95 -8.37 3.06
CA ILE A 115 -6.90 -7.55 2.47
C ILE A 115 -7.53 -6.32 1.84
N GLN A 116 -7.22 -5.13 2.37
CA GLN A 116 -7.71 -3.88 1.79
C GLN A 116 -6.90 -3.48 0.57
N HIS A 117 -5.57 -3.57 0.67
CA HIS A 117 -4.71 -3.24 -0.46
C HIS A 117 -3.48 -4.12 -0.56
N ILE A 118 -2.95 -4.17 -1.78
CA ILE A 118 -1.73 -4.87 -2.15
C ILE A 118 -0.80 -3.85 -2.79
N ALA A 119 0.40 -3.71 -2.25
CA ALA A 119 1.43 -2.81 -2.77
C ALA A 119 2.37 -3.54 -3.71
N CYS A 120 2.52 -2.99 -4.91
CA CYS A 120 3.34 -3.52 -5.99
C CYS A 120 4.55 -2.62 -6.20
N PHE A 121 5.76 -3.19 -6.07
CA PHE A 121 7.00 -2.44 -6.23
C PHE A 121 7.33 -2.15 -7.71
N THR A 122 7.87 -0.96 -7.97
CA THR A 122 8.47 -0.56 -9.25
C THR A 122 9.78 0.21 -9.05
N ASP A 123 10.73 0.03 -9.97
CA ASP A 123 11.98 0.80 -10.02
C ASP A 123 11.80 2.21 -10.61
N ASN A 124 10.66 2.47 -11.25
CA ASN A 124 10.35 3.77 -11.84
C ASN A 124 8.85 4.05 -11.76
N ILE A 125 8.43 4.63 -10.64
CA ILE A 125 7.02 4.91 -10.37
C ILE A 125 6.41 5.87 -11.37
N TYR A 126 7.18 6.83 -11.90
CA TYR A 126 6.64 7.80 -12.84
C TYR A 126 6.22 7.14 -14.15
N ASP A 127 7.12 6.37 -14.77
CA ASP A 127 6.84 5.70 -16.04
C ASP A 127 5.76 4.63 -15.85
N THR A 128 5.78 3.90 -14.72
CA THR A 128 4.73 2.94 -14.37
C THR A 128 3.36 3.60 -14.29
N VAL A 129 3.22 4.69 -13.52
CA VAL A 129 1.94 5.39 -13.33
C VAL A 129 1.45 6.00 -14.63
N GLU A 130 2.32 6.63 -15.40
CA GLU A 130 1.98 7.24 -16.68
C GLU A 130 1.48 6.18 -17.68
N ALA A 131 2.15 5.02 -17.75
CA ALA A 131 1.73 3.90 -18.58
C ALA A 131 0.39 3.29 -18.11
N MET A 132 0.20 3.12 -16.80
CA MET A 132 -1.06 2.62 -16.22
C MET A 132 -2.23 3.58 -16.50
N ARG A 133 -2.04 4.88 -16.32
CA ARG A 133 -3.04 5.91 -16.65
C ARG A 133 -3.38 5.91 -18.14
N ALA A 134 -2.39 5.72 -19.02
CA ALA A 134 -2.62 5.61 -20.46
C ALA A 134 -3.47 4.38 -20.84
N GLN A 135 -3.52 3.37 -19.97
CA GLN A 135 -4.39 2.19 -20.10
C GLN A 135 -5.70 2.30 -19.30
N GLY A 136 -6.02 3.49 -18.78
CA GLY A 136 -7.29 3.76 -18.10
C GLY A 136 -7.32 3.37 -16.61
N VAL A 137 -6.18 3.07 -15.99
CA VAL A 137 -6.15 2.86 -14.54
C VAL A 137 -6.40 4.19 -13.83
N GLU A 138 -7.40 4.20 -12.96
CA GLU A 138 -7.76 5.36 -12.15
C GLU A 138 -7.06 5.31 -10.78
N PHE A 139 -6.57 6.47 -10.35
CA PHE A 139 -5.89 6.64 -9.07
C PHE A 139 -6.67 7.60 -8.18
N LEU A 140 -6.47 7.48 -6.87
CA LEU A 140 -6.97 8.45 -5.89
C LEU A 140 -6.37 9.83 -6.19
N ASP A 141 -7.12 10.87 -5.82
CA ASP A 141 -6.72 12.25 -5.99
C ASP A 141 -6.11 12.81 -4.71
N THR A 142 -5.20 13.77 -4.86
CA THR A 142 -4.53 14.47 -3.75
C THR A 142 -4.46 15.97 -4.09
N PRO A 143 -4.78 16.87 -3.12
CA PRO A 143 -4.67 18.32 -3.32
C PRO A 143 -3.34 18.77 -3.90
N ASP A 144 -3.38 19.80 -4.74
CA ASP A 144 -2.17 20.49 -5.18
C ASP A 144 -1.40 21.10 -4.01
N THR A 145 -2.12 21.54 -2.96
CA THR A 145 -1.53 22.09 -1.73
C THR A 145 -0.63 21.10 -0.98
N TYR A 146 -0.79 19.78 -1.19
CA TYR A 146 0.15 18.79 -0.65
C TYR A 146 1.55 18.95 -1.27
N PHE A 147 1.60 19.22 -2.58
CA PHE A 147 2.83 19.31 -3.36
C PHE A 147 3.54 20.66 -3.17
N GLU A 148 2.78 21.73 -2.92
CA GLU A 148 3.31 23.08 -2.67
C GLU A 148 4.28 23.15 -1.48
N VAL A 149 4.17 22.21 -0.53
CA VAL A 149 4.99 22.18 0.69
C VAL A 149 6.04 21.07 0.71
N VAL A 150 6.20 20.30 -0.38
CA VAL A 150 7.13 19.16 -0.43
C VAL A 150 8.57 19.62 -0.20
N ASP A 151 9.02 20.66 -0.90
CA ASP A 151 10.38 21.20 -0.76
C ASP A 151 10.67 21.69 0.67
N LEU A 152 9.65 22.20 1.37
CA LEU A 152 9.78 22.62 2.76
C LEU A 152 9.83 21.43 3.73
N ARG A 153 9.02 20.39 3.47
CA ARG A 153 8.95 19.18 4.32
C ARG A 153 10.17 18.29 4.17
N ILE A 154 10.71 18.19 2.96
CA ILE A 154 11.79 17.28 2.59
C ILE A 154 12.79 18.06 1.73
N PRO A 155 13.62 18.92 2.33
CA PRO A 155 14.62 19.67 1.57
C PRO A 155 15.61 18.71 0.88
N ASP A 156 16.12 19.13 -0.28
CA ASP A 156 17.13 18.40 -1.07
C ASP A 156 16.70 16.98 -1.51
N HIS A 157 15.40 16.73 -1.63
CA HIS A 157 14.86 15.41 -2.01
C HIS A 157 15.20 15.01 -3.47
N GLY A 158 15.43 15.96 -4.37
CA GLY A 158 15.89 15.67 -5.74
C GLY A 158 14.85 15.03 -6.67
N GLU A 159 13.57 15.05 -6.31
CA GLU A 159 12.45 14.62 -7.18
C GLU A 159 11.89 15.80 -7.99
N ASP A 160 11.25 15.50 -9.12
CA ASP A 160 10.52 16.47 -9.93
C ASP A 160 9.13 16.71 -9.31
N VAL A 161 9.01 17.71 -8.43
CA VAL A 161 7.73 18.06 -7.75
C VAL A 161 6.60 18.33 -8.76
N PRO A 162 6.79 19.08 -9.86
CA PRO A 162 5.78 19.18 -10.90
C PRO A 162 5.32 17.83 -11.47
N ARG A 163 6.24 16.88 -11.72
CA ARG A 163 5.87 15.54 -12.21
C ARG A 163 5.18 14.69 -11.13
N LEU A 164 5.57 14.82 -9.86
CA LEU A 164 4.86 14.23 -8.72
C LEU A 164 3.42 14.75 -8.64
N ALA A 165 3.24 16.07 -8.68
CA ALA A 165 1.94 16.73 -8.59
C ALA A 165 1.03 16.36 -9.76
N LYS A 166 1.56 16.37 -10.99
CA LYS A 166 0.82 15.95 -12.20
C LYS A 166 0.29 14.52 -12.07
N ASN A 167 1.10 13.61 -11.53
CA ASN A 167 0.75 12.20 -11.42
C ASN A 167 0.04 11.83 -10.12
N LYS A 168 -0.02 12.76 -9.14
CA LYS A 168 -0.52 12.55 -7.77
C LYS A 168 0.29 11.51 -6.99
N ILE A 169 1.61 11.48 -7.21
CA ILE A 169 2.53 10.56 -6.52
C ILE A 169 3.00 11.21 -5.23
N LEU A 170 2.70 10.59 -4.10
CA LEU A 170 3.09 11.04 -2.77
C LEU A 170 4.57 10.78 -2.51
N ILE A 171 5.19 11.62 -1.68
CA ILE A 171 6.58 11.52 -1.26
C ILE A 171 6.71 11.66 0.25
N ASP A 172 7.46 10.74 0.84
CA ASP A 172 7.92 10.82 2.21
C ASP A 172 9.41 10.51 2.33
N ALA A 173 10.01 10.88 3.45
CA ALA A 173 11.41 10.62 3.75
C ALA A 173 11.58 10.07 5.16
N ASP A 174 12.64 9.27 5.34
CA ASP A 174 13.00 8.74 6.65
C ASP A 174 13.18 9.87 7.69
N LEU A 175 12.80 9.59 8.93
CA LEU A 175 12.84 10.59 10.00
C LEU A 175 14.27 10.99 10.40
N GLU A 176 15.24 10.09 10.22
CA GLU A 176 16.60 10.25 10.73
C GLU A 176 17.46 11.14 9.82
N THR A 177 17.49 10.83 8.52
CA THR A 177 18.40 11.48 7.57
C THR A 177 17.68 12.37 6.57
N LYS A 178 16.36 12.18 6.37
CA LYS A 178 15.54 12.83 5.34
C LYS A 178 16.06 12.62 3.91
N LYS A 179 16.90 11.59 3.70
CA LYS A 179 17.54 11.30 2.40
C LYS A 179 17.02 10.02 1.75
N ARG A 180 16.46 9.12 2.54
CA ARG A 180 15.86 7.87 2.06
C ARG A 180 14.40 8.15 1.78
N LEU A 181 14.01 8.09 0.51
CA LEU A 181 12.69 8.50 0.07
C LEU A 181 11.77 7.30 -0.15
N LEU A 182 10.48 7.57 -0.04
CA LEU A 182 9.40 6.64 -0.32
C LEU A 182 8.40 7.34 -1.23
N LEU A 183 8.18 6.78 -2.42
CA LEU A 183 7.19 7.27 -3.37
C LEU A 183 6.03 6.29 -3.46
N GLN A 184 4.80 6.80 -3.35
CA GLN A 184 3.59 5.97 -3.28
C GLN A 184 2.45 6.61 -4.05
N ILE A 185 1.60 5.79 -4.64
CA ILE A 185 0.31 6.21 -5.22
C ILE A 185 -0.67 5.05 -5.15
N PHE A 186 -1.96 5.37 -5.03
CA PHE A 186 -3.00 4.41 -4.74
C PHE A 186 -4.06 4.45 -5.84
N THR A 187 -4.46 3.28 -6.34
CA THR A 187 -5.56 3.19 -7.29
C THR A 187 -6.88 3.54 -6.62
N GLN A 188 -7.90 3.85 -7.40
CA GLN A 188 -9.27 3.70 -6.89
C GLN A 188 -9.57 2.23 -6.60
N ASN A 189 -10.71 1.96 -5.97
CA ASN A 189 -11.17 0.59 -5.74
C ASN A 189 -11.29 -0.20 -7.04
N CYS A 190 -10.60 -1.33 -7.13
CA CYS A 190 -10.55 -2.20 -8.31
C CYS A 190 -11.42 -3.45 -8.18
N ILE A 191 -11.49 -4.05 -6.98
CA ILE A 191 -12.22 -5.29 -6.74
C ILE A 191 -13.05 -5.12 -5.46
N GLY A 192 -14.33 -4.78 -5.59
CA GLY A 192 -15.13 -4.40 -4.43
C GLY A 192 -14.46 -3.23 -3.69
N PRO A 193 -14.16 -3.32 -2.38
CA PRO A 193 -13.44 -2.28 -1.64
C PRO A 193 -11.91 -2.43 -1.67
N ILE A 194 -11.35 -3.34 -2.49
CA ILE A 194 -9.91 -3.57 -2.60
C ILE A 194 -9.30 -2.63 -3.64
N PHE A 195 -8.18 -1.99 -3.29
CA PHE A 195 -7.36 -1.17 -4.18
C PHE A 195 -5.90 -1.65 -4.21
N PHE A 196 -5.10 -1.07 -5.10
CA PHE A 196 -3.68 -1.37 -5.24
C PHE A 196 -2.84 -0.14 -4.94
N GLU A 197 -1.64 -0.37 -4.42
CA GLU A 197 -0.62 0.65 -4.23
C GLU A 197 0.52 0.38 -5.21
N ILE A 198 1.02 1.43 -5.86
CA ILE A 198 2.28 1.39 -6.59
C ILE A 198 3.32 2.11 -5.74
N ILE A 199 4.41 1.42 -5.43
CA ILE A 199 5.42 1.90 -4.49
C ILE A 199 6.81 1.83 -5.10
N GLN A 200 7.61 2.86 -4.84
CA GLN A 200 9.05 2.87 -5.10
C GLN A 200 9.80 3.29 -3.84
N ARG A 201 10.70 2.42 -3.38
CA ARG A 201 11.60 2.71 -2.25
C ARG A 201 12.93 3.22 -2.76
N LYS A 202 13.29 4.45 -2.41
CA LYS A 202 14.64 5.02 -2.64
C LYS A 202 15.42 4.99 -1.33
N GLY A 203 15.66 3.77 -0.86
CA GLY A 203 16.37 3.48 0.40
C GLY A 203 15.49 3.52 1.67
N ASN A 204 14.24 3.96 1.59
CA ASN A 204 13.34 3.97 2.75
C ASN A 204 12.63 2.62 2.91
N GLU A 205 12.87 1.94 4.03
CA GLU A 205 12.28 0.63 4.36
C GLU A 205 11.03 0.72 5.24
N GLY A 206 10.62 1.93 5.65
CA GLY A 206 9.43 2.18 6.47
C GLY A 206 8.14 2.29 5.63
N PHE A 207 7.04 2.73 6.25
CA PHE A 207 5.74 2.87 5.58
C PHE A 207 5.38 4.31 5.17
N GLY A 208 6.21 5.29 5.53
CA GLY A 208 5.96 6.71 5.25
C GLY A 208 4.76 7.25 6.03
N GLU A 209 4.98 7.72 7.25
CA GLU A 209 3.92 8.25 8.13
C GLU A 209 3.15 9.41 7.47
N GLY A 210 3.86 10.30 6.75
CA GLY A 210 3.24 11.41 6.02
C GLY A 210 2.45 10.96 4.80
N ASN A 211 2.91 9.91 4.11
CA ASN A 211 2.16 9.32 3.00
C ASN A 211 0.92 8.58 3.48
N PHE A 212 1.00 7.92 4.64
CA PHE A 212 -0.15 7.26 5.25
C PHE A 212 -1.24 8.26 5.64
N GLN A 213 -0.86 9.39 6.24
CA GLN A 213 -1.80 10.48 6.52
C GLN A 213 -2.43 11.04 5.24
N ALA A 214 -1.63 11.30 4.20
CA ALA A 214 -2.14 11.83 2.93
C ALA A 214 -3.07 10.83 2.19
N LEU A 215 -2.77 9.54 2.25
CA LEU A 215 -3.69 8.47 1.79
C LEU A 215 -5.01 8.53 2.56
N PHE A 216 -4.93 8.59 3.89
CA PHE A 216 -6.11 8.61 4.76
C PHE A 216 -7.04 9.77 4.38
N GLU A 217 -6.49 10.98 4.26
CA GLU A 217 -7.22 12.19 3.87
C GLU A 217 -7.79 12.11 2.45
N SER A 218 -7.07 11.45 1.52
CA SER A 218 -7.53 11.25 0.14
C SER A 218 -8.75 10.32 0.08
N ILE A 219 -8.75 9.24 0.87
CA ILE A 219 -9.90 8.33 0.99
C ILE A 219 -11.06 9.01 1.72
N GLU A 220 -10.79 9.73 2.81
CA GLU A 220 -11.84 10.47 3.55
C GLU A 220 -12.55 11.49 2.66
N ARG A 221 -11.81 12.18 1.79
CA ARG A 221 -12.38 13.08 0.79
C ARG A 221 -13.24 12.36 -0.24
N ASP A 222 -12.81 11.19 -0.71
CA ASP A 222 -13.61 10.38 -1.62
C ASP A 222 -14.93 9.94 -0.96
N GLN A 223 -14.88 9.52 0.31
CA GLN A 223 -16.08 9.22 1.10
C GLN A 223 -17.05 10.41 1.18
N MET A 224 -16.51 11.62 1.42
CA MET A 224 -17.32 12.85 1.41
C MET A 224 -17.92 13.13 0.03
N LYS A 225 -17.16 12.95 -1.04
CA LYS A 225 -17.62 13.14 -2.43
C LYS A 225 -18.74 12.15 -2.81
N ARG A 226 -18.66 10.92 -2.30
CA ARG A 226 -19.71 9.88 -2.45
C ARG A 226 -20.90 10.06 -1.50
N GLY A 227 -20.80 10.97 -0.53
CA GLY A 227 -21.87 11.25 0.43
C GLY A 227 -22.03 10.21 1.54
N VAL A 228 -21.01 9.36 1.77
CA VAL A 228 -21.04 8.33 2.82
C VAL A 228 -20.46 8.81 4.16
N LEU A 229 -19.84 10.01 4.19
CA LEU A 229 -19.22 10.62 5.37
C LEU A 229 -19.76 12.02 5.74
#